data_AF-A0A7C4N3Z8-F1
#
_entry.id   AF-A0A7C4N3Z8-F1
#
_cell.length_a   1.000
_cell.length_b   1.000
_cell.length_c   1.000
_cell.angle_alpha   90.00
_cell.angle_beta   90.00
_cell.angle_gamma   90.00
#
_symmetry.space_group_name_H-M   'P 1'
#
loop_
_entity.id
_entity.type
_entity.pdbx_description
1 polymer ?
#
loop_
_entity_poly.entity_id
_entity_poly.type
_entity_poly.pdbx_seq_one_letter_code
_entity_poly.pdbx_strand_id
1 'polypeptide(L)'
;MTLKNKILIILSLCLLLCVGAYFIISSTFTNFEKQLFEKCRIEALVGARVMSEMIEMMIDTGILTKEQVFDRNYIPIPNTNPQKFRTRYDAIFDRYIQKIQDEFLKDEDLEFAALVDINGYLPTHNSKYAKPETTDPVYNLKYSRSKRIFNDMVGINAARFIGPGTIKQLYNRDTGEIMWDIAAPVFVKGEHFGAFRVGVSLKRINELKNQMIIIVGMTILVILSITMLMLFLILPRKLYDTDLDIPQY
;
A
#
# COMPACT_ATOMS: atom_id res chain seq x y z
N MET A 1 41.04 35.46 -4.79
CA MET A 1 39.90 35.20 -3.89
C MET A 1 40.41 34.61 -2.58
N THR A 2 40.04 35.19 -1.43
CA THR A 2 40.50 34.75 -0.09
C THR A 2 39.92 33.37 0.27
N LEU A 3 40.59 32.63 1.16
CA LEU A 3 40.12 31.32 1.65
C LEU A 3 38.69 31.40 2.24
N LYS A 4 38.39 32.49 2.96
CA LYS A 4 37.05 32.77 3.51
C LYS A 4 35.98 32.83 2.41
N ASN A 5 36.24 33.53 1.31
CA ASN A 5 35.29 33.65 0.20
C ASN A 5 35.08 32.30 -0.51
N LYS A 6 36.14 31.48 -0.60
CA LYS A 6 36.05 30.10 -1.14
C LYS A 6 35.14 29.24 -0.27
N ILE A 7 35.35 29.23 1.05
CA ILE A 7 34.51 28.48 1.99
C ILE A 7 33.06 28.94 1.93
N LEU A 8 32.82 30.26 1.86
CA LEU A 8 31.46 30.81 1.78
C LEU A 8 30.72 30.36 0.51
N ILE A 9 31.39 30.36 -0.65
CA ILE A 9 30.80 29.89 -1.91
C ILE A 9 30.47 28.40 -1.82
N ILE A 10 31.35 27.59 -1.24
CA ILE A 10 31.13 26.15 -1.07
C ILE A 10 29.94 25.89 -0.15
N LEU A 11 29.85 26.58 0.99
CA LEU A 11 28.73 26.45 1.92
C LEU A 11 27.41 26.88 1.28
N SER A 12 27.39 27.98 0.54
CA SER A 12 26.21 28.44 -0.20
C SER A 12 25.78 27.45 -1.28
N LEU A 13 26.73 26.85 -2.01
CA LEU A 13 26.43 25.81 -3.01
C LEU A 13 25.91 24.53 -2.36
N CYS A 14 26.49 24.10 -1.24
CA CYS A 14 26.02 22.95 -0.47
C CYS A 14 24.60 23.18 0.05
N LEU A 15 24.32 24.37 0.59
CA LEU A 15 22.98 24.74 1.05
C LEU A 15 21.96 24.70 -0.09
N LEU A 16 22.30 25.27 -1.25
CA LEU A 16 21.44 25.26 -2.43
C LEU A 16 21.14 23.83 -2.91
N LEU A 17 22.15 22.95 -2.91
CA LEU A 17 21.99 21.54 -3.26
C LEU A 17 21.11 20.79 -2.25
N CYS A 18 21.28 21.03 -0.94
CA CYS A 18 20.43 20.44 0.09
C CYS A 18 18.97 20.88 -0.04
N VAL A 19 18.72 22.16 -0.33
CA VAL A 19 17.37 22.68 -0.56
C VAL A 19 16.76 22.08 -1.83
N GLY A 20 17.50 22.07 -2.94
CA GLY A 20 17.04 21.47 -4.19
C GLY A 20 16.72 19.97 -4.04
N ALA A 21 17.57 19.24 -3.33
CA ALA A 21 17.35 17.85 -2.98
C ALA A 21 16.06 17.61 -2.19
N TYR A 22 15.82 18.42 -1.17
CA TYR A 22 14.60 18.35 -0.37
C TYR A 22 13.35 18.52 -1.26
N PHE A 23 13.35 19.50 -2.15
CA PHE A 23 12.23 19.72 -3.09
C PHE A 23 12.04 18.54 -4.06
N ILE A 24 13.13 18.01 -4.61
CA ILE A 24 13.08 16.83 -5.50
C ILE A 24 12.48 15.65 -4.75
N ILE A 25 13.01 15.30 -3.57
CA ILE A 25 12.51 14.18 -2.76
C ILE A 25 11.02 14.37 -2.44
N SER A 26 10.63 15.56 -1.98
CA SER A 26 9.23 15.84 -1.61
C SER A 26 8.30 15.74 -2.82
N SER A 27 8.73 16.20 -3.99
CA SER A 27 7.94 16.14 -5.22
C SER A 27 7.83 14.71 -5.73
N THR A 28 8.95 13.98 -5.82
CA THR A 28 8.96 12.59 -6.27
C THR A 28 8.13 11.71 -5.34
N PHE A 29 8.21 11.91 -4.03
CA PHE A 29 7.42 11.14 -3.07
C PHE A 29 5.92 11.39 -3.23
N THR A 30 5.49 12.65 -3.37
CA THR A 30 4.08 12.99 -3.63
C THR A 30 3.57 12.33 -4.92
N ASN A 31 4.39 12.36 -5.98
CA ASN A 31 4.05 11.72 -7.25
C ASN A 31 3.96 10.19 -7.11
N PHE A 32 4.87 9.60 -6.35
CA PHE A 32 4.86 8.17 -6.05
C PHE A 32 3.60 7.76 -5.28
N GLU A 33 3.26 8.46 -4.19
CA GLU A 33 2.02 8.19 -3.44
C GLU A 33 0.77 8.30 -4.33
N LYS A 34 0.74 9.28 -5.22
CA LYS A 34 -0.35 9.44 -6.18
C LYS A 34 -0.42 8.27 -7.17
N GLN A 35 0.71 7.86 -7.74
CA GLN A 35 0.78 6.73 -8.67
C GLN A 35 0.38 5.42 -8.00
N LEU A 36 0.88 5.18 -6.78
CA LEU A 36 0.53 4.02 -5.98
C LEU A 36 -0.96 3.99 -5.65
N PHE A 37 -1.52 5.15 -5.26
CA PHE A 37 -2.96 5.27 -5.04
C PHE A 37 -3.76 4.96 -6.30
N GLU A 38 -3.40 5.53 -7.45
CA GLU A 38 -4.11 5.26 -8.71
C GLU A 38 -4.02 3.79 -9.13
N LYS A 39 -2.84 3.17 -8.95
CA LYS A 39 -2.65 1.73 -9.19
C LYS A 39 -3.60 0.90 -8.33
N CYS A 40 -3.58 1.09 -7.01
CA CYS A 40 -4.43 0.35 -6.08
C CYS A 40 -5.93 0.66 -6.30
N ARG A 41 -6.25 1.89 -6.70
CA ARG A 41 -7.61 2.29 -7.10
C ARG A 41 -8.10 1.49 -8.31
N ILE A 42 -7.24 1.32 -9.32
CA ILE A 42 -7.54 0.50 -10.49
C ILE A 42 -7.73 -0.96 -10.08
N GLU A 43 -6.88 -1.51 -9.21
CA GLU A 43 -7.02 -2.88 -8.71
C GLU A 43 -8.33 -3.10 -7.95
N ALA A 44 -8.75 -2.16 -7.11
CA ALA A 44 -10.05 -2.23 -6.45
C ALA A 44 -11.21 -2.28 -7.45
N LEU A 45 -11.16 -1.44 -8.48
CA LEU A 45 -12.18 -1.39 -9.55
C LEU A 45 -12.20 -2.66 -10.40
N VAL A 46 -11.02 -3.15 -10.79
CA VAL A 46 -10.87 -4.40 -11.55
C VAL A 46 -11.38 -5.57 -10.71
N GLY A 47 -10.99 -5.64 -9.45
CA GLY A 47 -11.50 -6.66 -8.53
C GLY A 47 -13.01 -6.61 -8.40
N ALA A 48 -13.60 -5.44 -8.20
CA ALA A 48 -15.06 -5.31 -8.14
C ALA A 48 -15.75 -5.80 -9.42
N ARG A 49 -15.21 -5.41 -10.60
CA ARG A 49 -15.72 -5.85 -11.90
C ARG A 49 -15.64 -7.37 -12.07
N VAL A 50 -14.49 -7.97 -11.74
CA VAL A 50 -14.28 -9.42 -11.85
C VAL A 50 -15.17 -10.18 -10.87
N MET A 51 -15.36 -9.67 -9.65
CA MET A 51 -16.27 -10.28 -8.68
C MET A 51 -17.72 -10.24 -9.19
N SER A 52 -18.17 -9.10 -9.70
CA SER A 52 -19.49 -8.95 -10.30
C SER A 52 -19.70 -9.98 -11.42
N GLU A 53 -18.80 -10.03 -12.41
CA GLU A 53 -18.92 -10.94 -13.55
C GLU A 53 -18.87 -12.42 -13.13
N MET A 54 -17.98 -12.77 -12.19
CA MET A 54 -17.85 -14.14 -11.73
C MET A 54 -19.09 -14.61 -10.96
N ILE A 55 -19.65 -13.76 -10.10
CA ILE A 55 -20.86 -14.11 -9.35
C ILE A 55 -22.07 -14.15 -10.29
N GLU A 56 -22.18 -13.24 -11.25
CA GLU A 56 -23.23 -13.29 -12.27
C GLU A 56 -23.15 -14.56 -13.11
N MET A 57 -21.94 -14.97 -13.52
CA MET A 57 -21.72 -16.24 -14.22
C MET A 57 -22.14 -17.44 -13.38
N MET A 58 -21.85 -17.46 -12.07
CA MET A 58 -22.31 -18.53 -11.16
C MET A 58 -23.84 -18.60 -11.09
N ILE A 59 -24.52 -17.46 -11.17
CA ILE A 59 -25.98 -17.41 -11.23
C ILE A 59 -26.48 -17.94 -12.58
N ASP A 60 -25.92 -17.45 -13.68
CA ASP A 60 -26.39 -17.77 -15.04
C ASP A 60 -26.15 -19.24 -15.41
N THR A 61 -25.12 -19.85 -14.83
CA THR A 61 -24.80 -21.28 -15.02
C THR A 61 -25.47 -22.21 -14.00
N GLY A 62 -26.22 -21.66 -13.04
CA GLY A 62 -26.94 -22.42 -12.03
C GLY A 62 -26.06 -23.02 -10.92
N ILE A 63 -24.81 -22.56 -10.76
CA ILE A 63 -23.93 -22.95 -9.65
C ILE A 63 -24.47 -22.41 -8.31
N LEU A 64 -25.02 -21.20 -8.33
CA LEU A 64 -25.72 -20.57 -7.21
C LEU A 64 -27.03 -19.95 -7.71
N THR A 65 -28.07 -19.92 -6.90
CA THR A 65 -29.23 -19.06 -7.18
C THR A 65 -28.96 -17.63 -6.69
N LYS A 66 -29.72 -16.66 -7.20
CA LYS A 66 -29.64 -15.27 -6.74
C LYS A 66 -29.92 -15.18 -5.23
N GLU A 67 -30.91 -15.91 -4.72
CA GLU A 67 -31.25 -15.95 -3.31
C GLU A 67 -30.10 -16.51 -2.45
N GLN A 68 -29.32 -17.44 -2.99
CA GLN A 68 -28.13 -17.93 -2.29
C GLN A 68 -27.03 -16.88 -2.25
N VAL A 69 -26.75 -16.16 -3.34
CA VAL A 69 -25.74 -15.09 -3.38
C VAL A 69 -26.11 -13.95 -2.42
N PHE A 70 -27.40 -13.62 -2.33
CA PHE A 70 -27.90 -12.58 -1.44
C PHE A 70 -28.31 -13.11 -0.06
N ASP A 71 -27.89 -14.32 0.32
CA ASP A 71 -28.12 -14.86 1.65
C ASP A 71 -27.44 -13.97 2.71
N ARG A 72 -28.21 -13.52 3.69
CA ARG A 72 -27.73 -12.74 4.84
C ARG A 72 -28.01 -13.45 6.17
N ASN A 73 -28.40 -14.73 6.11
CA ASN A 73 -28.60 -15.55 7.31
C ASN A 73 -27.25 -16.08 7.80
N TYR A 74 -26.52 -15.25 8.53
CA TYR A 74 -25.21 -15.60 9.09
C TYR A 74 -25.37 -16.61 10.23
N ILE A 75 -25.16 -17.89 9.95
CA ILE A 75 -25.26 -18.93 10.97
C ILE A 75 -23.92 -19.00 11.73
N PRO A 76 -23.87 -18.75 13.06
CA PRO A 76 -22.62 -18.80 13.80
C PRO A 76 -21.99 -20.19 13.76
N ILE A 77 -20.68 -20.24 13.56
CA ILE A 77 -19.88 -21.46 13.68
C ILE A 77 -19.50 -21.61 15.16
N PRO A 78 -19.88 -22.71 15.83
CA PRO A 78 -19.59 -22.90 17.25
C PRO A 78 -18.08 -22.98 17.51
N ASN A 79 -17.66 -22.57 18.70
CA ASN A 79 -16.28 -22.68 19.18
C ASN A 79 -15.24 -21.95 18.31
N THR A 80 -15.59 -20.78 17.77
CA THR A 80 -14.67 -19.92 17.02
C THR A 80 -14.36 -18.63 17.77
N ASN A 81 -13.10 -18.21 17.75
CA ASN A 81 -12.67 -16.95 18.35
C ASN A 81 -11.54 -16.33 17.50
N PRO A 82 -11.79 -15.23 16.77
CA PRO A 82 -13.03 -14.45 16.69
C PRO A 82 -14.25 -15.23 16.14
N GLN A 83 -15.47 -14.76 16.46
CA GLN A 83 -16.70 -15.40 15.99
C GLN A 83 -16.75 -15.47 14.46
N LYS A 84 -17.01 -16.67 13.94
CA LYS A 84 -17.22 -16.93 12.52
C LYS A 84 -18.66 -17.30 12.22
N PHE A 85 -19.06 -17.14 10.97
CA PHE A 85 -20.38 -17.43 10.48
C PHE A 85 -20.30 -18.27 9.21
N ARG A 86 -21.44 -18.80 8.78
CA ARG A 86 -21.57 -19.39 7.46
C ARG A 86 -22.82 -18.91 6.75
N THR A 87 -22.74 -18.85 5.43
CA THR A 87 -23.84 -18.56 4.50
C THR A 87 -23.89 -19.64 3.42
N ARG A 88 -24.94 -19.62 2.60
CA ARG A 88 -25.14 -20.63 1.54
C ARG A 88 -24.12 -20.58 0.39
N TYR A 89 -23.42 -19.48 0.20
CA TYR A 89 -22.46 -19.29 -0.91
C TYR A 89 -21.00 -19.55 -0.53
N ASP A 90 -20.72 -19.77 0.74
CA ASP A 90 -19.37 -19.87 1.30
C ASP A 90 -18.48 -20.91 0.61
N ALA A 91 -18.96 -22.15 0.47
CA ALA A 91 -18.15 -23.24 -0.07
C ALA A 91 -17.80 -23.02 -1.56
N ILE A 92 -18.70 -22.36 -2.29
CA ILE A 92 -18.46 -21.98 -3.69
C ILE A 92 -17.44 -20.84 -3.75
N PHE A 93 -17.55 -19.84 -2.86
CA PHE A 93 -16.62 -18.72 -2.84
C PHE A 93 -15.21 -19.16 -2.44
N ASP A 94 -15.07 -20.07 -1.47
CA ASP A 94 -13.77 -20.66 -1.10
C ASP A 94 -13.12 -21.40 -2.29
N ARG A 95 -13.91 -22.04 -3.15
CA ARG A 95 -13.40 -22.79 -4.30
C ARG A 95 -12.95 -21.90 -5.46
N TYR A 96 -13.71 -20.86 -5.76
CA TYR A 96 -13.53 -20.06 -6.99
C TYR A 96 -13.05 -18.64 -6.72
N ILE A 97 -13.64 -17.93 -5.75
CA ILE A 97 -13.32 -16.53 -5.48
C ILE A 97 -11.97 -16.38 -4.78
N GLN A 98 -11.61 -17.28 -3.87
CA GLN A 98 -10.32 -17.22 -3.15
C GLN A 98 -9.13 -17.14 -4.10
N LYS A 99 -9.10 -17.99 -5.14
CA LYS A 99 -8.00 -18.02 -6.11
C LYS A 99 -7.88 -16.71 -6.88
N ILE A 100 -9.01 -16.11 -7.25
CA ILE A 100 -9.02 -14.82 -7.94
C ILE A 100 -8.48 -13.72 -7.01
N GLN A 101 -8.92 -13.71 -5.74
CA GLN A 101 -8.40 -12.78 -4.74
C GLN A 101 -6.88 -12.94 -4.51
N ASP A 102 -6.36 -14.16 -4.55
CA ASP A 102 -4.93 -14.42 -4.40
C ASP A 102 -4.08 -13.87 -5.55
N GLU A 103 -4.63 -13.80 -6.78
CA GLU A 103 -3.91 -13.22 -7.93
C GLU A 103 -3.58 -11.74 -7.73
N PHE A 104 -4.43 -10.99 -7.03
CA PHE A 104 -4.14 -9.59 -6.66
C PHE A 104 -2.94 -9.47 -5.71
N LEU A 105 -2.66 -10.48 -4.89
CA LEU A 105 -1.52 -10.46 -3.97
C LEU A 105 -0.18 -10.79 -4.62
N LYS A 106 -0.16 -11.02 -5.94
CA LYS A 106 1.10 -10.96 -6.71
C LYS A 106 1.66 -9.55 -6.76
N ASP A 107 0.81 -8.54 -6.53
CA ASP A 107 1.27 -7.20 -6.24
C ASP A 107 1.72 -7.09 -4.78
N GLU A 108 3.02 -6.83 -4.59
CA GLU A 108 3.63 -6.66 -3.26
C GLU A 108 3.13 -5.43 -2.50
N ASP A 109 2.52 -4.46 -3.19
CA ASP A 109 1.97 -3.28 -2.55
C ASP A 109 0.65 -3.57 -1.81
N LEU A 110 -0.02 -4.68 -2.15
CA LEU A 110 -1.26 -5.11 -1.52
C LEU A 110 -1.03 -6.05 -0.33
N GLU A 111 -1.52 -5.62 0.83
CA GLU A 111 -1.58 -6.46 2.01
C GLU A 111 -2.75 -7.45 1.92
N PHE A 112 -3.90 -7.03 1.38
CA PHE A 112 -5.04 -7.90 1.12
C PHE A 112 -5.85 -7.43 -0.09
N ALA A 113 -6.62 -8.35 -0.67
CA ALA A 113 -7.64 -8.08 -1.67
C ALA A 113 -8.82 -9.01 -1.40
N ALA A 114 -9.99 -8.46 -1.08
CA ALA A 114 -11.08 -9.24 -0.50
C ALA A 114 -12.47 -8.70 -0.83
N LEU A 115 -13.38 -9.60 -1.22
CA LEU A 115 -14.78 -9.33 -1.43
C LEU A 115 -15.56 -9.45 -0.12
N VAL A 116 -16.27 -8.39 0.27
CA VAL A 116 -17.20 -8.39 1.41
C VAL A 116 -18.62 -8.11 0.95
N ASP A 117 -19.61 -8.66 1.65
CA ASP A 117 -21.00 -8.28 1.45
C ASP A 117 -21.35 -6.94 2.12
N ILE A 118 -22.56 -6.45 1.89
CA ILE A 118 -23.09 -5.16 2.38
C ILE A 118 -23.10 -4.99 3.91
N ASN A 119 -22.98 -6.08 4.67
CA ASN A 119 -22.89 -6.06 6.13
C ASN A 119 -21.45 -6.26 6.62
N GLY A 120 -20.47 -6.26 5.72
CA GLY A 120 -19.07 -6.49 6.03
C GLY A 120 -18.73 -7.96 6.25
N TYR A 121 -19.62 -8.90 5.90
CA TYR A 121 -19.29 -10.31 5.97
C TYR A 121 -18.28 -10.67 4.88
N LEU A 122 -17.19 -11.31 5.31
CA LEU A 122 -16.11 -11.74 4.45
C LEU A 122 -16.23 -13.26 4.22
N PRO A 123 -16.94 -13.72 3.17
CA PRO A 123 -17.12 -15.15 2.92
C PRO A 123 -15.80 -15.86 2.73
N THR A 124 -14.88 -15.31 1.96
CA THR A 124 -13.56 -15.93 1.76
C THR A 124 -12.48 -14.87 1.77
N HIS A 125 -11.25 -15.28 2.09
CA HIS A 125 -10.10 -14.39 2.15
C HIS A 125 -8.97 -15.01 1.34
N ASN A 126 -7.99 -14.18 0.95
CA ASN A 126 -6.71 -14.65 0.43
C ASN A 126 -6.15 -15.84 1.25
N SER A 127 -5.53 -16.81 0.57
CA SER A 127 -5.04 -18.06 1.16
C SER A 127 -4.05 -17.87 2.33
N LYS A 128 -3.34 -16.73 2.39
CA LYS A 128 -2.47 -16.38 3.52
C LYS A 128 -3.24 -16.05 4.81
N TYR A 129 -4.51 -15.66 4.69
CA TYR A 129 -5.43 -15.28 5.77
C TYR A 129 -6.64 -16.21 5.91
N ALA A 130 -6.71 -17.29 5.14
CA ALA A 130 -7.75 -18.32 5.23
C ALA A 130 -7.18 -19.63 5.80
N LYS A 131 -6.28 -19.54 6.79
CA LYS A 131 -5.73 -20.73 7.46
C LYS A 131 -6.81 -21.39 8.33
N PRO A 132 -6.73 -22.71 8.58
CA PRO A 132 -7.63 -23.38 9.52
C PRO A 132 -7.63 -22.70 10.89
N GLU A 133 -8.77 -22.76 11.58
CA GLU A 133 -8.87 -22.35 12.98
C GLU A 133 -8.00 -23.25 13.87
N THR A 134 -7.46 -22.66 14.92
CA THR A 134 -6.69 -23.33 15.98
C THR A 134 -7.28 -23.00 17.34
N THR A 135 -6.73 -23.55 18.42
CA THR A 135 -7.10 -23.16 19.79
C THR A 135 -6.48 -21.82 20.22
N ASP A 136 -5.60 -21.22 19.42
CA ASP A 136 -4.95 -19.93 19.71
C ASP A 136 -5.71 -18.76 19.07
N PRO A 137 -6.41 -17.92 19.86
CA PRO A 137 -7.15 -16.78 19.33
C PRO A 137 -6.26 -15.73 18.64
N VAL A 138 -5.00 -15.59 19.05
CA VAL A 138 -4.06 -14.62 18.44
C VAL A 138 -3.67 -15.09 17.04
N TYR A 139 -3.41 -16.38 16.88
CA TYR A 139 -3.21 -16.99 15.57
C TYR A 139 -4.45 -16.82 14.68
N ASN A 140 -5.64 -17.14 15.20
CA ASN A 140 -6.88 -17.08 14.42
C ASN A 140 -7.20 -15.64 13.97
N LEU A 141 -7.01 -14.66 14.87
CA LEU A 141 -7.17 -13.24 14.57
C LEU A 141 -6.34 -12.80 13.37
N LYS A 142 -5.10 -13.30 13.27
CA LYS A 142 -4.14 -12.93 12.22
C LYS A 142 -4.29 -13.73 10.94
N TYR A 143 -4.47 -15.04 11.03
CA TYR A 143 -4.34 -15.96 9.90
C TYR A 143 -5.62 -16.68 9.50
N SER A 144 -6.68 -16.63 10.30
CA SER A 144 -7.96 -17.30 10.05
C SER A 144 -9.11 -16.30 9.97
N ARG A 145 -9.05 -15.43 8.95
CA ARG A 145 -9.86 -14.21 8.87
C ARG A 145 -11.11 -14.30 8.00
N SER A 146 -11.24 -15.34 7.17
CA SER A 146 -12.47 -15.61 6.42
C SER A 146 -13.62 -15.94 7.37
N LYS A 147 -14.85 -15.88 6.85
CA LYS A 147 -16.09 -16.22 7.56
C LYS A 147 -16.40 -15.28 8.74
N ARG A 148 -15.83 -14.08 8.76
CA ARG A 148 -16.00 -13.08 9.82
C ARG A 148 -16.79 -11.88 9.31
N ILE A 149 -17.38 -11.13 10.22
CA ILE A 149 -18.02 -9.85 9.92
C ILE A 149 -17.09 -8.72 10.37
N PHE A 150 -16.70 -7.85 9.44
CA PHE A 150 -15.89 -6.65 9.68
C PHE A 150 -16.81 -5.43 9.68
N ASN A 151 -17.53 -5.25 10.79
CA ASN A 151 -18.52 -4.19 10.98
C ASN A 151 -17.97 -2.94 11.69
N ASP A 152 -16.66 -2.76 11.71
CA ASP A 152 -16.05 -1.50 12.11
C ASP A 152 -16.42 -0.38 11.13
N MET A 153 -16.20 0.88 11.53
CA MET A 153 -16.60 2.05 10.74
C MET A 153 -16.02 2.02 9.32
N VAL A 154 -14.75 1.64 9.16
CA VAL A 154 -14.10 1.57 7.84
C VAL A 154 -14.69 0.42 7.03
N GLY A 155 -14.85 -0.75 7.65
CA GLY A 155 -15.44 -1.92 7.03
C GLY A 155 -16.86 -1.69 6.50
N ILE A 156 -17.74 -1.08 7.29
CA ILE A 156 -19.11 -0.77 6.88
C ILE A 156 -19.16 0.33 5.83
N ASN A 157 -18.36 1.39 5.98
CA ASN A 157 -18.29 2.45 4.96
C ASN A 157 -17.84 1.89 3.61
N ALA A 158 -16.86 0.97 3.61
CA ALA A 158 -16.41 0.28 2.40
C ALA A 158 -17.53 -0.60 1.83
N ALA A 159 -18.09 -1.49 2.64
CA ALA A 159 -19.13 -2.45 2.23
C ALA A 159 -20.41 -1.79 1.69
N ARG A 160 -20.74 -0.59 2.18
CA ARG A 160 -21.96 0.16 1.81
C ARG A 160 -21.69 1.34 0.87
N PHE A 161 -20.44 1.55 0.47
CA PHE A 161 -20.10 2.65 -0.43
C PHE A 161 -20.86 2.50 -1.75
N ILE A 162 -21.57 3.54 -2.15
CA ILE A 162 -22.22 3.65 -3.46
C ILE A 162 -21.80 5.01 -4.01
N GLY A 163 -20.96 5.01 -5.03
CA GLY A 163 -20.45 6.22 -5.65
C GLY A 163 -19.62 5.91 -6.90
N PRO A 164 -19.29 6.94 -7.70
CA PRO A 164 -18.40 6.76 -8.83
C PRO A 164 -16.99 6.42 -8.33
N GLY A 165 -16.42 5.33 -8.84
CA GLY A 165 -15.05 4.95 -8.53
C GLY A 165 -14.91 4.22 -7.19
N THR A 166 -14.15 4.79 -6.27
CA THR A 166 -13.68 4.14 -5.04
C THR A 166 -13.75 5.07 -3.83
N ILE A 167 -13.85 4.49 -2.63
CA ILE A 167 -13.57 5.18 -1.37
C ILE A 167 -12.15 4.84 -0.89
N LYS A 168 -11.44 5.80 -0.29
CA LYS A 168 -10.15 5.60 0.39
C LYS A 168 -10.28 6.00 1.87
N GLN A 169 -9.85 5.13 2.77
CA GLN A 169 -9.94 5.34 4.21
C GLN A 169 -8.66 4.89 4.93
N LEU A 170 -8.28 5.58 5.99
CA LEU A 170 -7.22 5.09 6.88
C LEU A 170 -7.80 3.96 7.74
N TYR A 171 -7.17 2.80 7.71
CA TYR A 171 -7.64 1.61 8.40
C TYR A 171 -6.65 1.14 9.46
N ASN A 172 -7.10 1.16 10.72
CA ASN A 172 -6.42 0.55 11.84
C ASN A 172 -6.96 -0.87 11.99
N ARG A 173 -6.20 -1.85 11.49
CA ARG A 173 -6.63 -3.24 11.50
C ARG A 173 -6.61 -3.79 12.93
N ASP A 174 -7.50 -4.75 13.20
CA ASP A 174 -7.60 -5.47 14.48
C ASP A 174 -6.31 -6.22 14.90
N THR A 175 -5.38 -6.40 13.97
CA THR A 175 -4.05 -6.99 14.18
C THR A 175 -2.95 -5.94 14.47
N GLY A 176 -3.29 -4.65 14.48
CA GLY A 176 -2.41 -3.54 14.85
C GLY A 176 -1.72 -2.83 13.68
N GLU A 177 -1.82 -3.35 12.45
CA GLU A 177 -1.28 -2.66 11.28
C GLU A 177 -2.17 -1.49 10.84
N ILE A 178 -1.51 -0.40 10.43
CA ILE A 178 -2.16 0.76 9.82
C ILE A 178 -1.96 0.69 8.31
N MET A 179 -3.04 0.82 7.56
CA MET A 179 -3.05 0.70 6.10
C MET A 179 -4.07 1.63 5.46
N TRP A 180 -3.96 1.86 4.16
CA TRP A 180 -5.06 2.43 3.38
C TRP A 180 -6.02 1.31 2.99
N ASP A 181 -7.30 1.48 3.28
CA ASP A 181 -8.39 0.67 2.72
C ASP A 181 -8.97 1.41 1.51
N ILE A 182 -8.91 0.78 0.35
CA ILE A 182 -9.47 1.30 -0.89
C ILE A 182 -10.54 0.31 -1.35
N ALA A 183 -11.77 0.77 -1.56
CA ALA A 183 -12.89 -0.11 -1.88
C ALA A 183 -13.70 0.39 -3.06
N ALA A 184 -14.16 -0.55 -3.89
CA ALA A 184 -15.06 -0.33 -5.01
C ALA A 184 -16.35 -1.14 -4.82
N PRO A 185 -17.52 -0.59 -5.21
CA PRO A 185 -18.79 -1.27 -5.03
C PRO A 185 -18.95 -2.43 -6.00
N VAL A 186 -19.54 -3.53 -5.53
CA VAL A 186 -19.82 -4.74 -6.30
C VAL A 186 -21.32 -4.87 -6.47
N PHE A 187 -21.76 -4.86 -7.72
CA PHE A 187 -23.16 -5.07 -8.10
C PHE A 187 -23.32 -6.40 -8.82
N VAL A 188 -24.37 -7.14 -8.50
CA VAL A 188 -24.69 -8.43 -9.13
C VAL A 188 -26.14 -8.38 -9.58
N LYS A 189 -26.39 -8.56 -10.88
CA LYS A 189 -27.73 -8.45 -11.48
C LYS A 189 -28.45 -7.13 -11.11
N GLY A 190 -27.69 -6.04 -11.05
CA GLY A 190 -28.18 -4.70 -10.71
C GLY A 190 -28.39 -4.43 -9.21
N GLU A 191 -28.18 -5.42 -8.34
CA GLU A 191 -28.31 -5.27 -6.88
C GLU A 191 -26.95 -5.12 -6.20
N HIS A 192 -26.87 -4.25 -5.19
CA HIS A 192 -25.63 -4.00 -4.46
C HIS A 192 -25.30 -5.19 -3.55
N PHE A 193 -24.27 -5.96 -3.90
CA PHE A 193 -23.82 -7.10 -3.11
C PHE A 193 -23.03 -6.64 -1.89
N GLY A 194 -22.11 -5.69 -2.09
CA GLY A 194 -21.14 -5.21 -1.12
C GLY A 194 -19.96 -4.55 -1.83
N ALA A 195 -18.73 -4.80 -1.40
CA ALA A 195 -17.55 -4.15 -1.96
C ALA A 195 -16.36 -5.09 -2.13
N PHE A 196 -15.53 -4.80 -3.13
CA PHE A 196 -14.20 -5.35 -3.23
C PHE A 196 -13.21 -4.37 -2.62
N ARG A 197 -12.42 -4.85 -1.65
CA ARG A 197 -11.52 -4.04 -0.82
C ARG A 197 -10.08 -4.46 -1.08
N VAL A 198 -9.20 -3.48 -1.24
CA VAL A 198 -7.75 -3.69 -1.24
C VAL A 198 -7.11 -2.91 -0.10
N GLY A 199 -6.18 -3.54 0.61
CA GLY A 199 -5.43 -2.93 1.70
C GLY A 199 -4.01 -2.63 1.27
N VAL A 200 -3.54 -1.39 1.44
CA VAL A 200 -2.16 -0.97 1.08
C VAL A 200 -1.37 -0.67 2.34
N SER A 201 -0.29 -1.41 2.56
CA SER A 201 0.51 -1.31 3.78
C SER A 201 1.26 0.04 3.87
N LEU A 202 1.00 0.84 4.90
CA LEU A 202 1.77 2.06 5.15
C LEU A 202 3.23 1.77 5.47
N LYS A 203 3.53 0.59 6.03
CA LYS A 203 4.90 0.15 6.29
C LYS A 203 5.70 0.07 4.99
N ARG A 204 5.13 -0.55 3.94
CA ARG A 204 5.74 -0.64 2.62
C ARG A 204 5.98 0.74 2.00
N ILE A 205 5.00 1.64 2.10
CA ILE A 205 5.14 3.03 1.65
C ILE A 205 6.31 3.73 2.36
N ASN A 206 6.43 3.54 3.68
CA ASN A 206 7.53 4.12 4.45
C ASN A 206 8.89 3.50 4.12
N GLU A 207 8.96 2.20 3.85
CA GLU A 207 10.19 1.54 3.42
C GLU A 207 10.68 2.09 2.08
N LEU A 208 9.78 2.23 1.09
CA LEU A 208 10.09 2.82 -0.21
C LEU A 208 10.52 4.29 -0.08
N LYS A 209 9.85 5.06 0.78
CA LYS A 209 10.25 6.44 1.11
C LYS A 209 11.67 6.51 1.66
N ASN A 210 12.00 5.65 2.62
CA ASN A 210 13.31 5.62 3.24
C ASN A 210 14.40 5.24 2.23
N GLN A 211 14.13 4.26 1.37
CA GLN A 211 15.03 3.90 0.27
C GLN A 211 15.26 5.07 -0.69
N MET A 212 14.21 5.79 -1.09
CA MET A 212 14.33 6.97 -1.94
C MET A 212 15.19 8.07 -1.30
N ILE A 213 14.98 8.36 -0.01
CA ILE A 213 15.79 9.34 0.74
C ILE A 213 17.26 8.94 0.73
N ILE A 214 17.56 7.66 0.97
CA ILE A 214 18.93 7.14 0.98
C ILE A 214 19.57 7.28 -0.40
N ILE A 215 18.89 6.84 -1.47
CA ILE A 215 19.42 6.88 -2.84
C ILE A 215 19.69 8.32 -3.29
N VAL A 216 18.74 9.23 -3.07
CA VAL A 216 18.92 10.63 -3.43
C VAL A 216 20.05 11.27 -2.61
N GLY A 217 20.10 10.98 -1.31
CA GLY A 217 21.18 11.42 -0.42
C GLY A 217 22.56 10.95 -0.87
N MET A 218 22.72 9.67 -1.22
CA MET A 218 23.97 9.14 -1.78
C MET A 218 24.33 9.81 -3.10
N THR A 219 23.35 10.03 -3.98
CA THR A 219 23.57 10.69 -5.28
C THR A 219 24.09 12.11 -5.10
N ILE A 220 23.54 12.87 -4.14
CA ILE A 220 23.99 14.22 -3.81
C ILE A 220 25.40 14.21 -3.22
N LEU A 221 25.68 13.27 -2.31
CA LEU A 221 27.01 13.13 -1.72
C LEU A 221 28.08 12.87 -2.79
N VAL A 222 27.76 12.02 -3.78
CA VAL A 222 28.64 11.75 -4.93
C VAL A 222 28.84 13.02 -5.76
N ILE A 223 27.76 13.74 -6.11
CA ILE A 223 27.85 15.01 -6.86
C ILE A 223 28.72 16.02 -6.10
N LEU A 224 28.49 16.21 -4.81
CA LEU A 224 29.26 17.12 -3.95
C LEU A 224 30.75 16.74 -3.91
N SER A 225 31.05 15.43 -3.78
CA SER A 225 32.42 14.92 -3.74
C SER A 225 33.16 15.18 -5.06
N ILE A 226 32.50 14.92 -6.20
CA ILE A 226 33.05 15.21 -7.53
C ILE A 226 33.26 16.72 -7.72
N THR A 227 32.30 17.54 -7.28
CA THR A 227 32.38 19.00 -7.39
C THR A 227 33.54 19.56 -6.55
N MET A 228 33.73 19.03 -5.33
CA MET A 228 34.88 19.35 -4.47
C MET A 228 36.21 18.95 -5.11
N LEU A 229 36.29 17.75 -5.68
CA LEU A 229 37.50 17.27 -6.35
C LEU A 229 37.85 18.16 -7.56
N MET A 230 36.88 18.52 -8.38
CA MET A 230 37.06 19.43 -9.53
C MET A 230 37.55 20.81 -9.08
N LEU A 231 36.97 21.37 -8.02
CA LEU A 231 37.45 22.64 -7.46
C LEU A 231 38.90 22.53 -6.98
N PHE A 232 39.28 21.42 -6.34
CA PHE A 232 40.65 21.19 -5.89
C PHE A 232 41.65 21.07 -7.06
N LEU A 233 41.24 20.43 -8.16
CA LEU A 233 42.07 20.26 -9.36
C LEU A 233 42.23 21.56 -10.17
N ILE A 234 41.17 22.38 -10.26
CA ILE A 234 41.16 23.64 -11.03
C ILE A 234 41.85 24.78 -10.25
N LEU A 235 41.86 24.70 -8.92
CA LEU A 235 42.55 25.70 -8.09
C LEU A 235 44.06 25.65 -8.36
N PRO A 236 44.69 26.75 -8.84
CA PRO A 236 46.14 26.78 -8.96
C PRO A 236 46.75 26.56 -7.58
N ARG A 237 47.63 25.55 -7.46
CA ARG A 237 48.46 25.32 -6.28
C ARG A 237 49.42 26.50 -6.07
N LYS A 238 48.95 27.61 -5.50
CA LYS A 238 49.81 28.59 -4.83
C LYS A 238 49.91 28.23 -3.36
N LEU A 239 50.72 27.20 -3.10
CA LEU A 239 51.25 26.73 -1.82
C LEU A 239 52.59 26.13 -2.27
N TYR A 240 53.74 26.80 -2.29
CA TYR A 240 54.36 27.72 -1.36
C TYR A 240 55.27 28.66 -2.18
N ASP A 241 54.98 29.96 -2.18
CA ASP A 241 56.02 30.99 -2.28
C ASP A 241 55.70 31.93 -1.13
N THR A 242 56.00 31.47 0.08
CA THR A 242 56.36 32.44 1.11
C THR A 242 57.64 33.06 0.59
N ASP A 243 57.59 34.37 0.35
CA ASP A 243 58.76 35.25 0.34
C ASP A 243 59.63 34.88 1.55
N LEU A 244 60.55 33.93 1.37
CA LEU A 244 61.71 33.85 2.21
C LEU A 244 62.57 34.99 1.69
N ASP A 245 62.50 36.13 2.38
CA ASP A 245 63.53 37.16 2.37
C ASP A 245 64.84 36.47 2.79
N ILE A 246 65.50 35.80 1.86
CA ILE A 246 66.86 35.31 2.01
C ILE A 246 67.74 36.49 1.59
N PRO A 247 68.44 37.16 2.51
CA PRO A 247 69.37 38.21 2.13
C PRO A 247 70.47 37.57 1.27
N GLN A 248 70.64 38.06 0.04
CA GLN A 248 71.83 37.75 -0.73
C GLN A 248 72.99 38.55 -0.11
N TYR A 249 73.92 37.83 0.51
CA TYR A 249 75.25 38.34 0.88
C TYR A 249 76.18 38.28 -0.33
#